data_AF-A0A060XN40-F1
#
_entry.id   AF-A0A060XN40-F1
#
_cell.length_a   1.000
_cell.length_b   1.000
_cell.length_c   1.000
_cell.angle_alpha   90.00
_cell.angle_beta   90.00
_cell.angle_gamma   90.00
#
_symmetry.space_group_name_H-M   'P 1'
#
loop_
_entity.id
_entity.type
_entity.pdbx_description
1 polymer ?
#
loop_
_entity_poly.entity_id
_entity_poly.type
_entity_poly.pdbx_seq_one_letter_code
_entity_poly.pdbx_strand_id
1 'polypeptide(L)'
;MQTNVFLCFSPSLTETLEMFSLDQNNNVSSVVRPNVAVQSVQVPSDTVGIQFTALTGRSGNFVANRIHLNTNTSELIADKGGSTDVQIVIKFPPVLHSKNTNHSIGFVLYQNDRFFRSKAFRASPGTSRRVISANLGQVSGLHVEMLFKPTAGPNTSLYDFACVWWNYTLKDWSTFGCSKVNHSEDGLRCFCNHTTNFAVLMSFRRDFKYADELNWITTLGCSMSIIGLSLTITFQMVTR
;
A
#
# COMPACT_ATOMS: atom_id res chain seq x y z
N MET A 1 38.71 4.81 32.76
CA MET A 1 37.34 5.36 32.71
C MET A 1 36.85 5.20 31.29
N GLN A 2 36.03 4.18 31.05
CA GLN A 2 35.52 3.85 29.73
C GLN A 2 34.07 4.33 29.69
N THR A 3 33.84 5.43 28.99
CA THR A 3 32.52 6.04 28.82
C THR A 3 31.70 5.16 27.88
N ASN A 4 30.81 4.35 28.44
CA ASN A 4 29.73 3.71 27.71
C ASN A 4 28.75 4.80 27.26
N VAL A 5 28.88 5.23 26.01
CA VAL A 5 27.83 5.99 25.33
C VAL A 5 26.69 5.02 25.04
N PHE A 6 25.71 4.98 25.95
CA PHE A 6 24.39 4.43 25.63
C PHE A 6 23.76 5.35 24.59
N LEU A 7 23.93 5.03 23.31
CA LEU A 7 23.11 5.59 22.24
C LEU A 7 21.68 5.07 22.44
N CYS A 8 20.85 5.86 23.12
CA CYS A 8 19.42 5.65 23.15
C CYS A 8 18.86 5.94 21.74
N PHE A 9 18.84 4.93 20.88
CA PHE A 9 18.05 5.01 19.65
C PHE A 9 16.58 5.04 20.06
N SER A 10 15.98 6.23 20.03
CA SER A 10 14.52 6.35 20.15
C SER A 10 13.90 5.65 18.94
N PRO A 11 13.10 4.57 19.13
CA PRO A 11 12.44 3.91 18.02
C PRO A 11 11.49 4.89 17.33
N SER A 12 11.28 4.70 16.03
CA SER A 12 10.30 5.48 15.29
C SER A 12 8.87 5.23 15.83
N LEU A 13 7.94 6.13 15.52
CA LEU A 13 6.54 5.97 15.93
C LEU A 13 5.94 4.66 15.40
N THR A 14 6.31 4.26 14.18
CA THR A 14 5.80 3.03 13.56
C THR A 14 6.36 1.78 14.25
N GLU A 15 7.64 1.76 14.62
CA GLU A 15 8.23 0.68 15.43
C GLU A 15 7.57 0.61 16.82
N THR A 16 7.27 1.75 17.42
CA THR A 16 6.59 1.81 18.72
C THR A 16 5.17 1.28 18.64
N LEU A 17 4.44 1.60 17.57
CA LEU A 17 3.09 1.07 17.31
C LEU A 17 3.12 -0.44 17.02
N GLU A 18 4.14 -0.93 16.33
CA GLU A 18 4.34 -2.36 16.09
C GLU A 18 4.59 -3.12 17.39
N MET A 19 5.40 -2.57 18.30
CA MET A 19 5.58 -3.14 19.64
C MET A 19 4.28 -3.09 20.46
N PHE A 20 3.56 -1.96 20.44
CA PHE A 20 2.29 -1.81 21.13
C PHE A 20 1.23 -2.79 20.60
N SER A 21 1.21 -3.09 19.30
CA SER A 21 0.27 -4.04 18.71
C SER A 21 0.48 -5.49 19.17
N LEU A 22 1.68 -5.81 19.67
CA LEU A 22 1.99 -7.12 20.27
C LEU A 22 1.75 -7.16 21.78
N ASP A 23 1.79 -6.00 22.46
CA ASP A 23 1.59 -5.86 23.89
C ASP A 23 0.10 -5.90 24.24
N GLN A 24 -0.40 -7.11 24.44
CA GLN A 24 -1.78 -7.33 24.82
C GLN A 24 -1.92 -7.31 26.34
N ASN A 25 -1.91 -6.11 26.92
CA ASN A 25 -2.46 -5.94 28.25
C ASN A 25 -3.98 -6.14 28.16
N ASN A 26 -4.53 -7.07 28.94
CA ASN A 26 -5.85 -7.74 28.84
C ASN A 26 -7.12 -6.88 28.62
N ASN A 27 -7.04 -5.56 28.48
CA ASN A 27 -8.19 -4.65 28.40
C ASN A 27 -8.34 -3.91 27.07
N VAL A 28 -7.38 -3.95 26.13
CA VAL A 28 -7.49 -3.23 24.83
C VAL A 28 -7.01 -4.09 23.67
N SER A 29 -7.93 -4.80 23.02
CA SER A 29 -7.65 -5.62 21.82
C SER A 29 -7.75 -4.84 20.50
N SER A 30 -8.38 -3.66 20.50
CA SER A 30 -8.49 -2.83 19.30
C SER A 30 -8.56 -1.35 19.64
N VAL A 31 -7.80 -0.54 18.88
CA VAL A 31 -7.84 0.92 18.94
C VAL A 31 -8.06 1.44 17.52
N VAL A 32 -9.20 2.08 17.29
CA VAL A 32 -9.50 2.68 15.98
C VAL A 32 -9.61 4.20 16.13
N ARG A 33 -8.80 4.91 15.35
CA ARG A 33 -8.77 6.36 15.22
C ARG A 33 -8.98 6.71 13.74
N PRO A 34 -9.35 7.95 13.39
CA PRO A 34 -9.70 8.30 12.01
C PRO A 34 -8.65 7.93 10.93
N ASN A 35 -7.35 7.98 11.29
CA ASN A 35 -6.24 7.75 10.36
C ASN A 35 -5.36 6.53 10.69
N VAL A 36 -5.61 5.86 11.81
CA VAL A 36 -4.84 4.70 12.25
C VAL A 36 -5.76 3.71 12.97
N ALA A 37 -5.62 2.43 12.67
CA ALA A 37 -6.27 1.37 13.39
C ALA A 37 -5.23 0.34 13.85
N VAL A 38 -5.34 -0.08 15.10
CA VAL A 38 -4.49 -1.09 15.71
C VAL A 38 -5.39 -2.21 16.20
N GLN A 39 -4.97 -3.44 15.96
CA GLN A 39 -5.62 -4.63 16.48
C GLN A 39 -4.57 -5.60 17.01
N SER A 40 -4.88 -6.23 18.13
CA SER A 40 -4.07 -7.26 18.75
C SER A 40 -4.92 -8.49 19.02
N VAL A 41 -4.38 -9.66 18.71
CA VAL A 41 -5.09 -10.94 18.84
C VAL A 41 -4.13 -12.02 19.33
N GLN A 42 -4.60 -12.86 20.26
CA GLN A 42 -3.93 -14.11 20.59
C GLN A 42 -4.42 -15.19 19.65
N VAL A 43 -3.48 -15.81 18.96
CA VAL A 43 -3.76 -16.92 18.05
C VAL A 43 -3.39 -18.22 18.75
N PRO A 44 -4.38 -19.12 18.95
CA PRO A 44 -4.13 -20.47 19.44
C PRO A 44 -3.27 -21.29 18.47
N SER A 45 -2.51 -22.25 18.98
CA SER A 45 -1.57 -23.07 18.20
C SER A 45 -2.20 -23.92 17.11
N ASP A 46 -3.52 -24.15 17.09
CA ASP A 46 -4.24 -24.95 16.09
C ASP A 46 -4.74 -24.12 14.89
N THR A 47 -4.59 -22.80 14.95
CA THR A 47 -5.12 -21.89 13.91
C THR A 47 -4.31 -21.98 12.61
N VAL A 48 -4.99 -22.20 11.48
CA VAL A 48 -4.36 -22.35 10.15
C VAL A 48 -3.95 -21.00 9.54
N GLY A 49 -4.66 -19.93 9.88
CA GLY A 49 -4.38 -18.59 9.37
C GLY A 49 -5.31 -17.54 9.95
N ILE A 50 -4.97 -16.28 9.69
CA ILE A 50 -5.73 -15.13 10.15
C ILE A 50 -5.87 -14.11 9.03
N GLN A 51 -7.07 -13.56 8.87
CA GLN A 51 -7.36 -12.50 7.92
C GLN A 51 -7.83 -11.25 8.66
N PHE A 52 -7.11 -10.15 8.44
CA PHE A 52 -7.55 -8.81 8.82
C PHE A 52 -8.14 -8.12 7.59
N THR A 53 -9.31 -7.53 7.75
CA THR A 53 -10.07 -6.89 6.67
C THR A 53 -10.52 -5.50 7.08
N ALA A 54 -10.23 -4.51 6.24
CA ALA A 54 -10.73 -3.15 6.38
C ALA A 54 -11.67 -2.81 5.23
N LEU A 55 -12.91 -2.46 5.59
CA LEU A 55 -13.95 -2.07 4.65
C LEU A 55 -13.87 -0.58 4.29
N THR A 56 -14.32 -0.25 3.08
CA THR A 56 -14.40 1.12 2.56
C THR A 56 -15.16 2.03 3.49
N GLY A 57 -14.51 3.10 3.96
CA GLY A 57 -15.14 4.15 4.76
C GLY A 57 -16.02 5.07 3.89
N ARG A 58 -17.21 5.46 4.38
CA ARG A 58 -18.08 6.44 3.68
C ARG A 58 -17.51 7.87 3.71
N SER A 59 -16.62 8.17 4.67
CA SER A 59 -16.11 9.51 4.96
C SER A 59 -14.58 9.61 4.87
N GLY A 60 -13.91 8.58 4.33
CA GLY A 60 -12.44 8.52 4.28
C GLY A 60 -11.73 8.32 5.63
N ASN A 61 -12.47 8.08 6.72
CA ASN A 61 -11.95 7.80 8.06
C ASN A 61 -12.19 6.35 8.46
N PHE A 62 -11.31 5.78 9.30
CA PHE A 62 -11.54 4.47 9.90
C PHE A 62 -12.61 4.52 10.99
N VAL A 63 -13.42 3.45 11.04
CA VAL A 63 -14.47 3.23 12.05
C VAL A 63 -14.38 1.78 12.51
N ALA A 64 -14.53 1.54 13.82
CA ALA A 64 -14.30 0.23 14.41
C ALA A 64 -15.19 -0.89 13.81
N ASN A 65 -16.43 -0.57 13.46
CA ASN A 65 -17.36 -1.54 12.85
C ASN A 65 -17.03 -1.94 11.40
N ARG A 66 -15.96 -1.38 10.82
CA ARG A 66 -15.48 -1.68 9.46
C ARG A 66 -14.13 -2.37 9.45
N ILE A 67 -13.65 -2.76 10.63
CA ILE A 67 -12.40 -3.49 10.80
C ILE A 67 -12.76 -4.85 11.38
N HIS A 68 -12.51 -5.88 10.59
CA HIS A 68 -12.88 -7.25 10.91
C HIS A 68 -11.64 -8.12 10.95
N LEU A 69 -11.66 -9.07 11.87
CA LEU A 69 -10.64 -10.08 12.04
C LEU A 69 -11.31 -11.45 11.98
N ASN A 70 -10.78 -12.33 11.14
CA ASN A 70 -11.21 -13.71 11.05
C ASN A 70 -10.02 -14.61 11.34
N THR A 71 -10.09 -15.39 12.41
CA THR A 71 -9.00 -16.24 12.90
C THR A 71 -9.08 -17.68 12.39
N ASN A 72 -10.00 -18.01 11.47
CA ASN A 72 -10.14 -19.38 10.97
C ASN A 72 -10.14 -19.42 9.43
N THR A 73 -9.27 -18.63 8.81
CA THR A 73 -9.11 -18.63 7.35
C THR A 73 -7.65 -18.53 6.98
N SER A 74 -7.22 -19.44 6.11
CA SER A 74 -5.89 -19.42 5.51
C SER A 74 -5.90 -18.76 4.14
N GLU A 75 -7.06 -18.67 3.48
CA GLU A 75 -7.16 -18.08 2.15
C GLU A 75 -7.66 -16.64 2.21
N LEU A 76 -7.16 -15.82 1.28
CA LEU A 76 -7.65 -14.45 1.11
C LEU A 76 -9.00 -14.50 0.42
N ILE A 77 -10.07 -14.39 1.21
CA ILE A 77 -11.44 -14.37 0.69
C ILE A 77 -11.80 -12.93 0.35
N ALA A 78 -11.74 -12.61 -0.95
CA ALA A 78 -12.18 -11.31 -1.44
C ALA A 78 -13.67 -11.10 -1.14
N ASP A 79 -14.02 -9.95 -0.57
CA ASP A 79 -15.43 -9.62 -0.33
C ASP A 79 -16.13 -9.38 -1.68
N LYS A 80 -17.13 -10.21 -1.96
CA LYS A 80 -17.99 -10.09 -3.15
C LYS A 80 -18.89 -8.84 -3.09
N GLY A 81 -19.05 -8.24 -1.89
CA GLY A 81 -19.81 -7.00 -1.69
C GLY A 81 -19.12 -5.72 -2.17
N GLY A 82 -17.90 -5.80 -2.72
CA GLY A 82 -17.19 -4.66 -3.32
C GLY A 82 -16.76 -3.58 -2.32
N SER A 83 -16.99 -3.79 -1.02
CA SER A 83 -16.82 -2.78 0.02
C SER A 83 -15.49 -2.89 0.77
N THR A 84 -14.49 -3.53 0.17
CA THR A 84 -13.19 -3.80 0.80
C THR A 84 -12.12 -2.88 0.25
N ASP A 85 -11.33 -2.27 1.13
CA ASP A 85 -10.20 -1.43 0.70
C ASP A 85 -8.88 -2.17 0.81
N VAL A 86 -8.66 -2.85 1.95
CA VAL A 86 -7.41 -3.55 2.24
C VAL A 86 -7.72 -4.84 3.00
N GLN A 87 -7.09 -5.92 2.59
CA GLN A 87 -7.09 -7.19 3.31
C GLN A 87 -5.66 -7.72 3.42
N ILE A 88 -5.36 -8.38 4.52
CA ILE A 88 -4.12 -9.13 4.72
C ILE A 88 -4.48 -10.47 5.34
N VAL A 89 -3.93 -11.55 4.79
CA VAL A 89 -4.02 -12.89 5.35
C VAL A 89 -2.62 -13.41 5.64
N ILE A 90 -2.45 -14.01 6.81
CA ILE A 90 -1.22 -14.66 7.22
C ILE A 90 -1.54 -16.15 7.36
N LYS A 91 -0.84 -16.98 6.60
CA LYS A 91 -0.91 -18.45 6.73
C LYS A 91 0.19 -18.90 7.69
N PHE A 92 -0.19 -19.66 8.72
CA PHE A 92 0.78 -20.18 9.68
C PHE A 92 1.37 -21.49 9.16
N PRO A 93 2.71 -21.64 9.13
CA PRO A 93 3.32 -22.89 8.73
C PRO A 93 3.11 -23.96 9.82
N PRO A 94 3.06 -25.27 9.46
CA PRO A 94 2.90 -26.40 10.40
C PRO A 94 3.85 -26.38 11.60
N VAL A 95 5.05 -25.80 11.43
CA VAL A 95 6.07 -25.66 12.49
C VAL A 95 5.60 -24.77 13.65
N LEU A 96 4.73 -23.78 13.38
CA LEU A 96 4.21 -22.88 14.41
C LEU A 96 3.15 -23.57 15.30
N HIS A 97 2.53 -24.65 14.81
CA HIS A 97 1.58 -25.46 15.57
C HIS A 97 2.24 -26.36 16.63
N SER A 98 3.56 -26.56 16.55
CA SER A 98 4.30 -27.49 17.41
C SER A 98 4.64 -26.92 18.79
N LYS A 99 4.70 -25.60 18.94
CA LYS A 99 4.92 -24.96 20.24
C LYS A 99 3.56 -24.63 20.82
N ASN A 100 3.22 -25.27 21.94
CA ASN A 100 1.95 -25.14 22.66
C ASN A 100 1.84 -23.77 23.38
N THR A 101 2.14 -22.71 22.65
CA THR A 101 2.25 -21.33 23.14
C THR A 101 1.36 -20.45 22.27
N ASN A 102 0.47 -19.70 22.90
CA ASN A 102 -0.33 -18.69 22.21
C ASN A 102 0.61 -17.62 21.66
N HIS A 103 0.46 -17.28 20.38
CA HIS A 103 1.22 -16.21 19.76
C HIS A 103 0.37 -14.94 19.70
N SER A 104 0.92 -13.79 20.09
CA SER A 104 0.25 -12.51 19.86
C SER A 104 0.58 -12.00 18.46
N ILE A 105 -0.44 -11.50 17.77
CA ILE A 105 -0.32 -10.91 16.44
C ILE A 105 -0.87 -9.51 16.49
N GLY A 106 -0.08 -8.58 15.97
CA GLY A 106 -0.44 -7.18 15.84
C GLY A 106 -0.73 -6.82 14.39
N PHE A 107 -1.84 -6.14 14.15
CA PHE A 107 -2.15 -5.50 12.88
C PHE A 107 -2.22 -3.99 13.09
N VAL A 108 -1.58 -3.24 12.19
CA VAL A 108 -1.69 -1.78 12.16
C VAL A 108 -2.05 -1.31 10.76
N LEU A 109 -3.13 -0.56 10.61
CA LEU A 109 -3.54 0.02 9.35
C LEU A 109 -3.39 1.55 9.40
N TYR A 110 -2.68 2.10 8.43
CA TYR A 110 -2.47 3.53 8.25
C TYR A 110 -3.23 4.02 7.03
N GLN A 111 -3.93 5.15 7.17
CA GLN A 111 -4.72 5.73 6.07
C GLN A 111 -3.85 6.33 4.95
N ASN A 112 -2.61 6.69 5.26
CA ASN A 112 -1.62 7.23 4.33
C ASN A 112 -0.18 6.82 4.73
N ASP A 113 0.77 7.09 3.85
CA ASP A 113 2.19 6.75 3.97
C ASP A 113 3.05 7.88 4.56
N ARG A 114 2.46 8.89 5.24
CA ARG A 114 3.20 10.06 5.75
C ARG A 114 4.27 9.71 6.79
N PHE A 115 4.12 8.59 7.48
CA PHE A 115 5.11 8.04 8.41
C PHE A 115 6.27 7.32 7.69
N PHE A 116 6.12 7.02 6.40
CA PHE A 116 7.03 6.20 5.60
C PHE A 116 7.61 7.01 4.43
N ARG A 117 8.40 8.03 4.79
CA ARG A 117 8.95 9.01 3.84
C ARG A 117 10.14 8.45 3.07
N SER A 118 9.88 7.87 1.91
CA SER A 118 10.89 7.40 0.98
C SER A 118 11.57 8.56 0.23
N LYS A 119 12.86 8.40 -0.08
CA LYS A 119 13.59 9.32 -0.95
C LYS A 119 13.49 8.92 -2.42
N ALA A 120 13.50 7.62 -2.71
CA ALA A 120 13.43 7.09 -4.06
C ALA A 120 12.01 7.17 -4.66
N PHE A 121 10.97 7.05 -3.84
CA PHE A 121 9.57 6.99 -4.26
C PHE A 121 8.74 8.04 -3.53
N ARG A 122 8.38 9.10 -4.25
CA ARG A 122 7.45 10.12 -3.78
C ARG A 122 6.05 9.84 -4.34
N ALA A 123 5.06 9.82 -3.47
CA ALA A 123 3.67 9.75 -3.90
C ALA A 123 3.34 10.94 -4.82
N SER A 124 2.55 10.67 -5.86
CA SER A 124 2.04 11.74 -6.72
C SER A 124 1.15 12.68 -5.91
N PRO A 125 1.16 14.00 -6.18
CA PRO A 125 0.25 14.92 -5.52
C PRO A 125 -1.21 14.47 -5.68
N GLY A 126 -1.92 14.32 -4.56
CA GLY A 126 -3.33 13.90 -4.55
C GLY A 126 -3.58 12.39 -4.48
N THR A 127 -2.55 11.54 -4.49
CA THR A 127 -2.71 10.10 -4.21
C THR A 127 -2.48 9.80 -2.73
N SER A 128 -3.35 8.98 -2.13
CA SER A 128 -3.14 8.45 -0.78
C SER A 128 -2.85 6.97 -0.86
N ARG A 129 -1.73 6.55 -0.29
CA ARG A 129 -1.33 5.16 -0.23
C ARG A 129 -1.49 4.63 1.18
N ARG A 130 -2.33 3.62 1.33
CA ARG A 130 -2.49 2.94 2.61
C ARG A 130 -1.30 2.03 2.89
N VAL A 131 -0.99 1.90 4.16
CA VAL A 131 0.06 1.00 4.64
C VAL A 131 -0.59 0.07 5.65
N ILE A 132 -0.38 -1.23 5.49
CA ILE A 132 -0.84 -2.25 6.42
C ILE A 132 0.36 -2.98 6.99
N SER A 133 0.45 -3.04 8.31
CA SER A 133 1.46 -3.77 9.04
C SER A 133 0.87 -5.02 9.65
N ALA A 134 1.64 -6.09 9.58
CA ALA A 134 1.44 -7.30 10.34
C ALA A 134 2.72 -7.59 11.09
N ASN A 135 2.61 -7.83 12.39
CA ASN A 135 3.72 -8.20 13.24
C ASN A 135 3.37 -9.50 13.98
N LEU A 136 4.21 -10.51 13.81
CA LEU A 136 4.12 -11.82 14.45
C LEU A 136 5.48 -12.15 15.07
N GLY A 137 5.81 -11.47 16.17
CA GLY A 137 7.03 -11.72 16.95
C GLY A 137 8.29 -11.99 16.09
N GLN A 138 9.15 -12.89 16.56
CA GLN A 138 10.36 -13.31 15.85
C GLN A 138 10.12 -14.62 15.08
N VAL A 139 9.33 -14.56 14.00
CA VAL A 139 9.10 -15.70 13.11
C VAL A 139 9.44 -15.32 11.67
N SER A 140 10.26 -16.14 11.01
CA SER A 140 10.69 -15.96 9.62
C SER A 140 10.02 -16.97 8.69
N GLY A 141 9.89 -16.64 7.41
CA GLY A 141 9.35 -17.56 6.39
C GLY A 141 7.84 -17.71 6.43
N LEU A 142 7.13 -16.65 6.77
CA LEU A 142 5.67 -16.62 6.75
C LEU A 142 5.12 -16.42 5.35
N HIS A 143 3.96 -17.00 5.10
CA HIS A 143 3.22 -16.76 3.87
C HIS A 143 2.18 -15.67 4.13
N VAL A 144 2.47 -14.46 3.64
CA VAL A 144 1.58 -13.30 3.80
C VAL A 144 1.03 -12.90 2.44
N GLU A 145 -0.28 -12.96 2.29
CA GLU A 145 -0.98 -12.47 1.10
C GLU A 145 -1.80 -11.23 1.45
N MET A 146 -1.83 -10.27 0.53
CA MET A 146 -2.50 -9.00 0.72
C MET A 146 -3.28 -8.62 -0.52
N LEU A 147 -4.41 -7.93 -0.32
CA LEU A 147 -5.23 -7.37 -1.38
C LEU A 147 -5.48 -5.90 -1.10
N PHE A 148 -5.13 -5.05 -2.07
CA PHE A 148 -5.41 -3.62 -2.04
C PHE A 148 -6.36 -3.24 -3.16
N LYS A 149 -7.43 -2.52 -2.83
CA LYS A 149 -8.38 -1.95 -3.78
C LYS A 149 -8.27 -0.42 -3.72
N PRO A 150 -7.27 0.18 -4.39
CA PRO A 150 -7.14 1.64 -4.39
C PRO A 150 -8.28 2.29 -5.15
N THR A 151 -8.74 3.44 -4.66
CA THR A 151 -9.66 4.30 -5.40
C THR A 151 -8.89 5.00 -6.51
N ALA A 152 -9.12 4.62 -7.77
CA ALA A 152 -8.57 5.34 -8.91
C ALA A 152 -9.20 6.74 -9.01
N GLY A 153 -8.38 7.73 -9.35
CA GLY A 153 -8.89 9.08 -9.65
C GLY A 153 -9.67 9.09 -10.98
N PRO A 154 -10.51 10.11 -11.22
CA PRO A 154 -11.19 10.26 -12.50
C PRO A 154 -10.16 10.38 -13.64
N ASN A 155 -10.37 9.64 -14.74
CA ASN A 155 -9.54 9.63 -15.95
C ASN A 155 -8.09 9.14 -15.75
N THR A 156 -7.87 8.24 -14.79
CA THR A 156 -6.58 7.57 -14.60
C THR A 156 -6.76 6.06 -14.63
N SER A 157 -5.99 5.40 -15.49
CA SER A 157 -5.88 3.96 -15.54
C SER A 157 -4.60 3.52 -14.80
N LEU A 158 -4.69 2.43 -14.03
CA LEU A 158 -3.52 1.83 -13.41
C LEU A 158 -2.65 1.22 -14.51
N TYR A 159 -1.41 1.68 -14.62
CA TYR A 159 -0.46 1.16 -15.60
C TYR A 159 0.34 -0.02 -15.05
N ASP A 160 0.92 0.15 -13.87
CA ASP A 160 1.63 -0.91 -13.16
C ASP A 160 1.61 -0.64 -11.66
N PHE A 161 1.92 -1.67 -10.87
CA PHE A 161 2.09 -1.56 -9.43
C PHE A 161 3.28 -2.38 -8.94
N ALA A 162 3.77 -2.12 -7.73
CA ALA A 162 4.80 -2.92 -7.08
C ALA A 162 4.44 -3.19 -5.62
N CYS A 163 4.59 -4.44 -5.20
CA CYS A 163 4.42 -4.87 -3.81
C CYS A 163 5.68 -4.56 -3.03
N VAL A 164 5.57 -3.77 -1.96
CA VAL A 164 6.73 -3.30 -1.19
C VAL A 164 6.52 -3.41 0.30
N TRP A 165 7.63 -3.46 1.01
CA TRP A 165 7.69 -3.32 2.46
C TRP A 165 8.63 -2.20 2.88
N TRP A 166 8.42 -1.64 4.06
CA TRP A 166 9.25 -0.56 4.58
C TRP A 166 10.53 -1.10 5.23
N ASN A 167 11.67 -0.78 4.63
CA ASN A 167 12.97 -1.13 5.16
C ASN A 167 13.50 0.00 6.05
N TYR A 168 13.48 -0.19 7.36
CA TYR A 168 13.95 0.80 8.34
C TYR A 168 15.45 1.11 8.24
N THR A 169 16.27 0.15 7.79
CA THR A 169 17.72 0.35 7.58
C THR A 169 17.97 1.28 6.39
N LEU A 170 17.27 1.05 5.28
CA LEU A 170 17.37 1.88 4.08
C LEU A 170 16.56 3.18 4.20
N LYS A 171 15.60 3.23 5.13
CA LYS A 171 14.56 4.26 5.23
C LYS A 171 13.84 4.45 3.89
N ASP A 172 13.56 3.33 3.23
CA ASP A 172 12.94 3.30 1.91
C ASP A 172 12.12 2.02 1.70
N TRP A 173 11.29 2.01 0.65
CA TRP A 173 10.52 0.86 0.21
C TRP A 173 11.40 -0.15 -0.49
N SER A 174 11.24 -1.43 -0.15
CA SER A 174 11.93 -2.54 -0.79
C SER A 174 10.93 -3.55 -1.33
N THR A 175 11.24 -4.14 -2.47
CA THR A 175 10.49 -5.27 -3.06
C THR A 175 11.05 -6.63 -2.61
N PHE A 176 12.16 -6.66 -1.86
CA PHE A 176 12.82 -7.90 -1.50
C PHE A 176 11.88 -8.81 -0.68
N GLY A 177 11.71 -10.06 -1.10
CA GLY A 177 10.80 -11.00 -0.45
C GLY A 177 9.31 -10.77 -0.77
N CYS A 178 8.97 -9.79 -1.62
CA CYS A 178 7.60 -9.51 -2.06
C CYS A 178 7.42 -9.67 -3.59
N SER A 179 6.28 -10.20 -4.02
CA SER A 179 5.94 -10.40 -5.43
C SER A 179 4.45 -10.13 -5.71
N LYS A 180 4.14 -9.88 -6.99
CA LYS A 180 2.76 -9.72 -7.48
C LYS A 180 2.11 -11.10 -7.65
N VAL A 181 0.82 -11.20 -7.38
CA VAL A 181 0.04 -12.41 -7.65
C VAL A 181 -0.78 -12.21 -8.92
N ASN A 182 -0.56 -13.07 -9.92
CA ASN A 182 -1.13 -12.98 -11.27
C ASN A 182 -2.63 -13.39 -11.34
N HIS A 183 -3.52 -12.78 -10.54
CA HIS A 183 -4.98 -13.00 -10.62
C HIS A 183 -5.74 -11.81 -9.99
N SER A 184 -5.84 -10.69 -10.70
CA SER A 184 -6.28 -9.42 -10.09
C SER A 184 -7.53 -8.81 -10.75
N GLU A 185 -8.57 -9.60 -11.01
CA GLU A 185 -9.93 -9.06 -11.25
C GLU A 185 -10.47 -8.33 -10.01
N ASP A 186 -10.06 -8.78 -8.81
CA ASP A 186 -10.53 -8.23 -7.53
C ASP A 186 -9.64 -7.12 -6.93
N GLY A 187 -8.63 -6.61 -7.65
CA GLY A 187 -7.69 -5.60 -7.13
C GLY A 187 -6.25 -6.08 -6.99
N LEU A 188 -5.38 -5.28 -6.37
CA LEU A 188 -3.92 -5.47 -6.38
C LEU A 188 -3.49 -6.49 -5.33
N ARG A 189 -3.15 -7.70 -5.78
CA ARG A 189 -2.73 -8.81 -4.91
C ARG A 189 -1.21 -8.91 -4.81
N CYS A 190 -0.73 -9.04 -3.58
CA CYS A 190 0.68 -9.13 -3.23
C CYS A 190 0.95 -10.33 -2.33
N PHE A 191 2.09 -10.96 -2.53
CA PHE A 191 2.64 -11.99 -1.66
C PHE A 191 3.95 -11.48 -1.05
N CYS A 192 4.19 -11.71 0.24
CA CYS A 192 5.47 -11.46 0.89
C CYS A 192 5.83 -12.61 1.85
N ASN A 193 7.13 -12.86 2.06
CA ASN A 193 7.65 -13.98 2.86
C ASN A 193 8.02 -13.62 4.32
N HIS A 194 7.58 -12.46 4.79
CA HIS A 194 7.93 -11.84 6.07
C HIS A 194 6.77 -11.00 6.60
N THR A 195 6.90 -10.46 7.81
CA THR A 195 5.89 -9.64 8.50
C THR A 195 6.51 -8.28 8.86
N THR A 196 6.05 -7.20 8.24
CA THR A 196 6.54 -5.83 8.44
C THR A 196 5.43 -4.83 8.08
N ASN A 197 5.77 -3.60 7.67
CA ASN A 197 4.86 -2.62 7.08
C ASN A 197 4.82 -2.77 5.56
N PHE A 198 3.66 -3.10 5.01
CA PHE A 198 3.45 -3.32 3.58
C PHE A 198 2.65 -2.20 2.93
N ALA A 199 2.96 -1.95 1.67
CA ALA A 199 2.21 -1.05 0.82
C ALA A 199 2.31 -1.49 -0.63
N VAL A 200 1.46 -0.90 -1.48
CA VAL A 200 1.56 -1.05 -2.93
C VAL A 200 1.92 0.30 -3.53
N LEU A 201 2.98 0.34 -4.32
CA LEU A 201 3.32 1.50 -5.14
C LEU A 201 2.57 1.39 -6.45
N MET A 202 1.85 2.43 -6.86
CA MET A 202 1.10 2.45 -8.11
C MET A 202 1.70 3.47 -9.07
N SER A 203 1.74 3.09 -10.35
CA SER A 203 2.01 3.98 -11.47
C SER A 203 0.74 4.10 -12.30
N PHE A 204 0.26 5.32 -12.47
CA PHE A 204 -0.95 5.61 -13.25
C PHE A 204 -0.58 6.21 -14.59
N ARG A 205 -1.31 5.83 -15.64
CA ARG A 205 -1.34 6.57 -16.91
C ARG A 205 -2.56 7.48 -16.90
N ARG A 206 -2.37 8.71 -17.37
CA ARG A 206 -3.47 9.63 -17.60
C ARG A 206 -4.13 9.22 -18.90
N ASP A 207 -5.44 9.00 -18.86
CA ASP A 207 -6.22 8.77 -20.07
C ASP A 207 -6.43 10.17 -20.70
N PHE A 208 -5.48 10.61 -21.51
CA PHE A 208 -5.47 11.97 -22.07
C PHE A 208 -6.53 12.14 -23.16
N LYS A 209 -7.80 12.36 -22.77
CA LYS A 209 -8.77 13.01 -23.67
C LYS A 209 -8.40 14.46 -24.02
N TYR A 210 -7.54 15.09 -23.21
CA TYR A 210 -7.05 16.46 -23.40
C TYR A 210 -5.93 16.59 -24.45
N ALA A 211 -5.24 15.48 -24.79
CA ALA A 211 -4.20 15.51 -25.82
C ALA A 211 -4.80 15.75 -27.22
N ASP A 212 -6.01 15.27 -27.47
CA ASP A 212 -6.73 15.52 -28.73
C ASP A 212 -7.05 17.01 -28.91
N GLU A 213 -7.41 17.70 -27.81
CA GLU A 213 -7.71 19.14 -27.84
C GLU A 213 -6.47 20.00 -28.12
N LEU A 214 -5.28 19.64 -27.65
CA LEU A 214 -4.06 20.39 -27.99
C LEU A 214 -3.53 20.05 -29.40
N ASN A 215 -3.77 18.82 -29.86
CA ASN A 215 -3.32 18.37 -31.17
C ASN A 215 -4.05 19.13 -32.30
N TRP A 216 -5.32 19.47 -32.14
CA TRP A 216 -6.05 20.24 -33.15
C TRP A 216 -5.52 21.68 -33.26
N ILE A 217 -5.25 22.34 -32.13
CA ILE A 217 -4.72 23.72 -32.11
C ILE A 217 -3.33 23.76 -32.77
N THR A 218 -2.48 22.79 -32.43
CA THR A 218 -1.12 22.68 -32.98
C THR A 218 -1.16 22.43 -34.50
N THR A 219 -2.04 21.53 -34.94
CA THR A 219 -2.22 21.21 -36.36
C THR A 219 -2.69 22.45 -37.14
N LEU A 220 -3.66 23.19 -36.61
CA LEU A 220 -4.17 24.42 -37.24
C LEU A 220 -3.09 25.51 -37.34
N GLY A 221 -2.30 25.70 -36.28
CA GLY A 221 -1.20 26.65 -36.24
C GLY A 221 -0.08 26.30 -37.24
N CYS A 222 0.27 25.02 -37.37
CA CYS A 222 1.23 24.54 -38.35
C CYS A 222 0.73 24.77 -39.79
N SER A 223 -0.53 24.46 -40.10
CA SER A 223 -1.10 24.68 -41.44
C SER A 223 -1.08 26.15 -41.84
N MET A 224 -1.52 27.06 -40.94
CA MET A 224 -1.48 28.50 -41.21
C MET A 224 -0.07 29.04 -41.44
N SER A 225 0.92 28.51 -40.69
CA SER A 225 2.32 28.90 -40.84
C SER A 225 2.90 28.46 -42.19
N ILE A 226 2.60 27.23 -42.62
CA ILE A 226 3.04 26.70 -43.93
C ILE A 226 2.46 27.56 -45.07
N ILE A 227 1.16 27.88 -45.02
CA ILE A 227 0.50 28.71 -46.03
C ILE A 227 1.14 30.10 -46.08
N GLY A 228 1.35 30.74 -44.91
CA GLY A 228 1.99 32.06 -44.84
C GLY A 228 3.41 32.07 -45.40
N LEU A 229 4.21 31.03 -45.11
CA LEU A 229 5.55 30.87 -45.67
C LEU A 229 5.51 30.68 -47.19
N SER A 230 4.61 29.84 -47.70
CA SER A 230 4.45 29.63 -49.14
C SER A 230 4.10 30.93 -49.87
N LEU A 231 3.14 31.70 -49.35
CA LEU A 231 2.76 33.00 -49.92
C LEU A 231 3.93 33.98 -49.92
N THR A 232 4.66 34.08 -48.80
CA THR A 232 5.83 34.95 -48.69
C THR A 232 6.92 34.59 -49.70
N ILE A 233 7.20 33.29 -49.89
CA ILE A 233 8.18 32.81 -50.87
C ILE A 233 7.74 33.16 -52.29
N THR A 234 6.48 32.90 -52.66
CA THR A 234 5.97 33.22 -54.00
C THR A 234 6.03 34.72 -54.29
N PHE A 235 5.67 35.56 -53.33
CA PHE A 235 5.76 37.01 -53.46
C PHE A 235 7.20 37.47 -53.67
N GLN A 236 8.17 36.94 -52.90
CA GLN A 236 9.58 37.27 -53.09
C GLN A 236 10.12 36.81 -54.45
N MET A 237 9.66 35.68 -55.00
CA MET A 237 10.09 35.23 -56.33
C MET A 237 9.51 36.08 -57.48
N VAL A 238 8.28 36.59 -57.34
CA VAL A 238 7.63 37.41 -58.38
C VAL A 238 8.12 38.85 -58.36
N THR A 239 8.49 39.36 -57.18
CA THR A 239 8.92 40.77 -57.00
C THR A 239 10.42 40.96 -57.23
N ARG A 240 11.20 39.87 -57.39
CA ARG A 240 12.63 39.88 -57.69
C ARG A 240 12.88 39.61 -59.17
#